data_AF-A0A2V5WTY0-F1
#
_entry.id   AF-A0A2V5WTY0-F1
#
_cell.length_a   1.000
_cell.length_b   1.000
_cell.length_c   1.000
_cell.angle_alpha   90.00
_cell.angle_beta   90.00
_cell.angle_gamma   90.00
#
_symmetry.space_group_name_H-M   'P 1'
#
loop_
_entity.id
_entity.type
_entity.pdbx_description
1 polymer ?
#
loop_
_entity_poly.entity_id
_entity_poly.type
_entity_poly.pdbx_seq_one_letter_code
_entity_poly.pdbx_strand_id
1 'polypeptide(L)'
;MMIEALKRNWWVLVIRGICGIVFGVIALAYPGLALATLVLLFGAWVLIDGVFRIVGATAGRASDPDWGFHLIIGILGVLVGFLTFRAPGITALALIIYIAAWALMIGAAEIGLAIKLRKEVKGEWLLVLMGLASIAFAVLLLWNPVPGALVLLWLIASYAIVFGVLTIFFGFRLRSMRTLLPS
;
A
#
# COMPACT_ATOMS: atom_id res chain seq x y z
N MET A 1 29.79 -7.85 4.48
CA MET A 1 29.48 -6.46 4.86
C MET A 1 28.00 -6.21 5.18
N MET A 2 27.04 -6.52 4.29
CA MET A 2 25.60 -6.24 4.52
C MET A 2 24.98 -6.95 5.74
N ILE A 3 25.28 -8.24 5.93
CA ILE A 3 24.74 -9.04 7.06
C ILE A 3 25.25 -8.49 8.42
N GLU A 4 26.49 -8.01 8.49
CA GLU A 4 27.05 -7.40 9.71
C GLU A 4 26.38 -6.07 10.07
N ALA A 5 25.99 -5.27 9.06
CA ALA A 5 25.21 -4.05 9.29
C ALA A 5 23.80 -4.37 9.81
N LEU A 6 23.13 -5.39 9.25
CA LEU A 6 21.83 -5.86 9.75
C LEU A 6 21.92 -6.44 11.17
N LYS A 7 22.98 -7.20 11.47
CA LYS A 7 23.22 -7.73 12.82
C LYS A 7 23.44 -6.62 13.83
N ARG A 8 24.25 -5.61 13.53
CA ARG A 8 24.47 -4.46 14.43
C ARG A 8 23.18 -3.67 14.68
N ASN A 9 22.33 -3.56 13.66
CA ASN A 9 21.07 -2.84 13.71
C ASN A 9 19.85 -3.75 13.93
N TRP A 10 20.03 -4.94 14.53
CA TRP A 10 18.95 -5.90 14.78
C TRP A 10 17.77 -5.27 15.55
N TRP A 11 18.07 -4.30 16.42
CA TRP A 11 17.11 -3.56 17.21
C TRP A 11 16.14 -2.74 16.33
N VAL A 12 16.57 -2.27 15.17
CA VAL A 12 15.71 -1.55 14.21
C VAL A 12 14.60 -2.45 13.69
N LEU A 13 14.90 -3.73 13.43
CA LEU A 13 13.90 -4.72 13.01
C LEU A 13 12.88 -4.97 14.13
N VAL A 14 13.35 -5.09 15.38
CA VAL A 14 12.47 -5.29 16.53
C VAL A 14 11.56 -4.08 16.75
N ILE A 15 12.10 -2.85 16.75
CA ILE A 15 11.29 -1.63 16.89
C ILE A 15 10.29 -1.53 15.74
N ARG A 16 10.71 -1.75 14.50
CA ARG A 16 9.82 -1.73 13.33
C ARG A 16 8.68 -2.74 13.48
N GLY A 17 8.97 -3.94 13.97
CA GLY A 17 7.95 -4.97 14.19
C GLY A 17 6.99 -4.62 15.32
N ILE A 18 7.49 -4.05 16.43
CA ILE A 18 6.64 -3.55 17.53
C ILE A 18 5.71 -2.45 17.00
N CYS A 19 6.24 -1.48 16.26
CA CYS A 19 5.42 -0.44 15.63
C CYS A 19 4.34 -1.03 14.72
N GLY A 20 4.67 -2.04 13.92
CA GLY A 20 3.72 -2.74 13.05
C GLY A 20 2.59 -3.43 13.82
N ILE A 21 2.92 -4.10 14.93
CA ILE A 21 1.92 -4.74 15.80
C ILE A 21 1.02 -3.69 16.44
N VAL A 22 1.59 -2.64 17.04
CA VAL A 22 0.84 -1.56 17.68
C VAL A 22 -0.10 -0.90 16.67
N PHE A 23 0.40 -0.60 15.46
CA PHE A 23 -0.41 -0.07 14.37
C PHE A 23 -1.58 -1.00 14.03
N GLY A 24 -1.31 -2.30 13.82
CA GLY A 24 -2.36 -3.26 13.48
C GLY A 24 -3.40 -3.43 14.59
N VAL A 25 -2.99 -3.47 15.85
CA VAL A 25 -3.92 -3.56 17.00
C VAL A 25 -4.79 -2.31 17.10
N ILE A 26 -4.20 -1.11 16.97
CA ILE A 26 -4.97 0.15 16.98
C ILE A 26 -5.94 0.19 15.80
N ALA A 27 -5.51 -0.24 14.62
CA ALA A 27 -6.36 -0.29 13.43
C ALA A 27 -7.58 -1.20 13.64
N LEU A 28 -7.40 -2.39 14.23
CA LEU A 28 -8.51 -3.29 14.54
C LEU A 28 -9.44 -2.75 15.64
N ALA A 29 -8.88 -2.10 16.66
CA ALA A 29 -9.66 -1.55 17.77
C ALA A 29 -10.47 -0.30 17.37
N TYR A 30 -9.94 0.53 16.47
CA TYR A 30 -10.54 1.80 16.05
C TYR A 30 -10.57 1.93 14.52
N PRO A 31 -11.36 1.10 13.81
CA PRO A 31 -11.34 1.04 12.35
C PRO A 31 -11.73 2.36 11.69
N GLY A 32 -12.70 3.09 12.27
CA GLY A 32 -13.09 4.41 11.77
C GLY A 32 -11.96 5.45 11.86
N LEU A 33 -11.23 5.47 12.97
CA LEU A 33 -10.11 6.38 13.17
C LEU A 33 -8.92 6.01 12.27
N ALA A 34 -8.63 4.72 12.14
CA ALA A 34 -7.57 4.25 11.26
C ALA A 34 -7.86 4.56 9.78
N LEU A 35 -9.09 4.34 9.32
CA LEU A 35 -9.49 4.71 7.96
C LEU A 35 -9.39 6.22 7.74
N ALA A 36 -9.90 7.04 8.67
CA ALA A 36 -9.77 8.49 8.58
C ALA A 36 -8.30 8.93 8.54
N THR A 37 -7.44 8.34 9.37
CA THR A 37 -6.00 8.64 9.41
C THR A 37 -5.34 8.32 8.07
N LEU A 38 -5.60 7.16 7.49
CA LEU A 38 -5.06 6.77 6.18
C LEU A 38 -5.49 7.75 5.08
N VAL A 39 -6.76 8.15 5.08
CA VAL A 39 -7.30 9.11 4.10
C VAL A 39 -6.66 10.49 4.26
N LEU A 40 -6.51 10.98 5.49
CA LEU A 40 -5.89 12.27 5.76
C LEU A 40 -4.39 12.27 5.42
N LEU A 41 -3.69 11.18 5.71
CA LEU A 41 -2.27 11.02 5.31
C LEU A 41 -2.12 10.99 3.79
N PHE A 42 -3.03 10.30 3.08
CA PHE A 42 -3.08 10.35 1.63
C PHE A 42 -3.32 11.79 1.13
N GLY A 43 -4.29 12.50 1.70
CA GLY A 43 -4.55 13.90 1.37
C GLY A 43 -3.35 14.81 1.60
N ALA A 44 -2.66 14.63 2.72
CA ALA A 44 -1.42 15.36 3.04
C ALA A 44 -0.32 15.07 2.01
N TRP A 45 -0.11 13.79 1.68
CA TRP A 45 0.87 13.38 0.69
C TRP A 45 0.58 13.97 -0.69
N VAL A 46 -0.66 13.85 -1.18
CA VAL A 46 -1.09 14.37 -2.48
C VAL A 46 -0.97 15.90 -2.53
N LEU A 47 -1.26 16.59 -1.43
CA LEU A 47 -1.07 18.03 -1.33
C LEU A 47 0.41 18.40 -1.44
N ILE A 48 1.28 17.73 -0.68
CA ILE A 48 2.73 17.96 -0.68
C ILE A 48 3.31 17.68 -2.07
N ASP A 49 2.99 16.53 -2.66
CA ASP A 49 3.41 16.16 -4.03
C ASP A 49 2.92 17.19 -5.05
N GLY A 50 1.67 17.63 -4.94
CA GLY A 50 1.10 18.67 -5.79
C GLY A 50 1.88 19.98 -5.72
N VAL A 51 2.22 20.44 -4.52
CA VAL A 51 3.06 21.64 -4.31
C VAL A 51 4.43 21.46 -4.95
N PHE A 52 5.11 20.33 -4.71
CA PHE A 52 6.42 20.06 -5.30
C PHE A 52 6.38 20.00 -6.83
N ARG A 53 5.32 19.45 -7.43
CA ARG A 53 5.13 19.44 -8.88
C ARG A 53 4.94 20.85 -9.45
N ILE A 54 4.19 21.72 -8.77
CA ILE A 54 4.02 23.13 -9.19
C ILE A 54 5.37 23.87 -9.13
N VAL A 55 6.09 23.72 -8.01
CA VAL A 55 7.41 24.35 -7.83
C VAL A 55 8.41 23.83 -8.86
N GLY A 56 8.46 22.52 -9.09
CA GLY A 56 9.33 21.89 -10.08
C GLY A 56 9.00 22.32 -11.50
N ALA A 57 7.72 22.33 -11.88
CA ALA A 57 7.28 22.75 -13.22
C ALA A 57 7.59 24.23 -13.50
N THR A 58 7.46 25.10 -12.50
CA THR A 58 7.78 26.53 -12.65
C THR A 58 9.29 26.78 -12.71
N ALA A 59 10.09 26.06 -11.92
CA ALA A 59 11.55 26.16 -11.93
C ALA A 59 12.19 25.54 -13.19
N GLY A 60 11.64 24.44 -13.70
CA GLY A 60 12.15 23.70 -14.86
C GLY A 60 11.56 24.09 -16.21
N ARG A 61 10.72 25.14 -16.26
CA ARG A 61 9.90 25.50 -17.44
C ARG A 61 10.66 25.61 -18.76
N ALA A 62 11.90 26.09 -18.73
CA ALA A 62 12.72 26.28 -19.93
C ALA A 62 13.38 24.98 -20.44
N SER A 63 13.47 23.96 -19.58
CA SER A 63 14.22 22.73 -19.82
C SER A 63 13.34 21.48 -19.92
N ASP A 64 12.09 21.57 -19.47
CA ASP A 64 11.12 20.50 -19.45
C ASP A 64 10.02 20.76 -20.49
N PRO A 65 9.96 20.01 -21.60
CA PRO A 65 8.89 20.11 -22.59
C PRO A 65 7.49 19.86 -22.03
N ASP A 66 7.38 19.07 -20.95
CA ASP A 66 6.13 18.64 -20.33
C ASP A 66 5.76 19.48 -19.10
N TRP A 67 6.44 20.61 -18.87
CA TRP A 67 6.24 21.46 -17.68
C TRP A 67 4.77 21.84 -17.45
N GLY A 68 4.02 22.10 -18.54
CA GLY A 68 2.60 22.47 -18.48
C GLY A 68 1.73 21.34 -17.94
N PHE A 69 2.03 20.09 -18.30
CA PHE A 69 1.33 18.92 -17.81
C PHE A 69 1.64 18.66 -16.33
N HIS A 70 2.91 18.79 -15.93
CA HIS A 70 3.32 18.71 -14.52
C HIS A 70 2.65 19.78 -13.65
N LEU A 71 2.52 21.01 -14.18
CA LEU A 71 1.81 22.10 -13.51
C LEU A 71 0.32 21.76 -13.30
N ILE A 72 -0.36 21.26 -14.34
CA ILE A 72 -1.78 20.87 -14.25
C ILE A 72 -1.96 19.76 -13.22
N ILE A 73 -1.15 18.70 -13.27
CA ILE A 73 -1.22 17.61 -12.28
C ILE A 73 -0.95 18.15 -10.88
N GLY A 74 0.03 19.03 -10.73
CA GLY A 74 0.35 19.65 -9.45
C GLY A 74 -0.83 20.42 -8.86
N ILE A 75 -1.48 21.26 -9.66
CA ILE A 75 -2.69 22.01 -9.28
C ILE A 75 -3.81 21.05 -8.88
N LEU A 76 -4.10 20.04 -9.70
CA LEU A 76 -5.11 19.03 -9.39
C LEU A 76 -4.79 18.30 -8.08
N GLY A 77 -3.52 17.97 -7.83
CA GLY A 77 -3.05 17.37 -6.58
C GLY A 77 -3.32 18.27 -5.37
N VAL A 78 -2.97 19.56 -5.44
CA VAL A 78 -3.27 20.51 -4.36
C VAL A 78 -4.78 20.60 -4.09
N LEU A 79 -5.60 20.67 -5.15
CA LEU A 79 -7.05 20.71 -5.02
C LEU A 79 -7.60 19.44 -4.35
N VAL A 80 -7.18 18.26 -4.81
CA VAL A 80 -7.59 16.96 -4.22
C VAL A 80 -7.12 16.84 -2.78
N GLY A 81 -5.89 17.24 -2.48
CA GLY A 81 -5.35 17.27 -1.13
C GLY A 81 -6.20 18.13 -0.19
N PHE A 82 -6.50 19.36 -0.60
CA PHE A 82 -7.37 20.27 0.16
C PHE A 82 -8.79 19.72 0.34
N LEU A 83 -9.39 19.20 -0.73
CA LEU A 83 -10.73 18.58 -0.67
C LEU A 83 -10.77 17.40 0.29
N THR A 84 -9.67 16.63 0.40
CA THR A 84 -9.58 15.49 1.32
C THR A 84 -9.70 15.91 2.77
N PHE A 85 -9.09 17.02 3.18
CA PHE A 85 -9.25 17.55 4.54
C PHE A 85 -10.66 18.08 4.80
N ARG A 86 -11.32 18.62 3.77
CA ARG A 86 -12.66 19.20 3.90
C ARG A 86 -13.77 18.15 3.89
N ALA A 87 -13.59 17.08 3.13
CA ALA A 87 -14.55 16.01 2.91
C ALA A 87 -13.86 14.63 2.82
N PRO A 88 -13.27 14.13 3.94
CA PRO A 88 -12.51 12.88 3.92
C PRO A 88 -13.34 11.66 3.49
N GLY A 89 -14.64 11.67 3.73
CA GLY A 89 -15.53 10.59 3.27
C GLY A 89 -15.58 10.45 1.74
N ILE A 90 -15.49 11.54 0.99
CA ILE A 90 -15.48 11.52 -0.48
C ILE A 90 -14.17 10.93 -0.97
N THR A 91 -13.04 11.36 -0.40
CA THR A 91 -11.73 10.79 -0.73
C THR A 91 -11.64 9.31 -0.36
N ALA A 92 -12.21 8.90 0.78
CA ALA A 92 -12.29 7.50 1.17
C ALA A 92 -13.03 6.66 0.10
N LEU A 93 -14.18 7.17 -0.37
CA LEU A 93 -14.93 6.51 -1.44
C LEU A 93 -14.13 6.45 -2.75
N ALA A 94 -13.47 7.54 -3.14
CA ALA A 94 -12.63 7.58 -4.33
C ALA A 94 -11.48 6.56 -4.25
N LEU A 95 -10.82 6.42 -3.09
CA LEU A 95 -9.78 5.43 -2.86
C LEU A 95 -10.33 4.00 -2.93
N ILE A 96 -11.51 3.74 -2.38
CA ILE A 96 -12.18 2.43 -2.48
C ILE A 96 -12.45 2.08 -3.95
N ILE A 97 -12.99 3.02 -4.72
CA ILE A 97 -13.26 2.82 -6.16
C ILE A 97 -11.96 2.55 -6.92
N TYR A 98 -10.91 3.31 -6.62
CA TYR A 98 -9.58 3.09 -7.22
C TYR A 98 -9.05 1.67 -6.93
N ILE A 99 -9.12 1.24 -5.67
CA ILE A 99 -8.68 -0.10 -5.25
C ILE A 99 -9.53 -1.19 -5.93
N ALA A 100 -10.85 -0.99 -6.01
CA ALA A 100 -11.74 -1.93 -6.68
C ALA A 100 -11.43 -2.04 -8.18
N ALA A 101 -11.21 -0.91 -8.87
CA ALA A 101 -10.83 -0.90 -10.28
C ALA A 101 -9.49 -1.61 -10.50
N TRP A 102 -8.51 -1.39 -9.62
CA TRP A 102 -7.23 -2.10 -9.66
C TRP A 102 -7.38 -3.62 -9.44
N ALA A 103 -8.19 -4.03 -8.46
CA ALA A 103 -8.48 -5.44 -8.20
C ALA A 103 -9.23 -6.11 -9.37
N LEU A 104 -10.12 -5.40 -10.08
CA LEU A 104 -10.74 -5.90 -11.31
C LEU A 104 -9.70 -6.11 -12.41
N MET A 105 -8.80 -5.14 -12.61
CA MET A 105 -7.74 -5.25 -13.63
C MET A 105 -6.81 -6.43 -13.35
N ILE A 106 -6.39 -6.63 -12.09
CA ILE A 106 -5.58 -7.78 -11.69
C ILE A 106 -6.33 -9.08 -11.92
N GLY A 107 -7.58 -9.18 -11.46
CA GLY A 107 -8.33 -10.42 -11.60
C GLY A 107 -8.56 -10.80 -13.07
N ALA A 108 -8.84 -9.81 -13.93
CA ALA A 108 -8.93 -10.02 -15.37
C ALA A 108 -7.58 -10.45 -15.97
N ALA A 109 -6.47 -9.83 -15.56
CA ALA A 109 -5.14 -10.19 -16.02
C ALA A 109 -4.73 -11.61 -15.59
N GLU A 110 -4.99 -12.01 -14.34
CA GLU A 110 -4.70 -13.35 -13.81
C GLU A 110 -5.49 -14.43 -14.54
N ILE A 111 -6.78 -14.19 -14.81
CA ILE A 111 -7.60 -15.12 -15.61
C ILE A 111 -7.07 -15.19 -17.06
N GLY A 112 -6.73 -14.06 -17.67
CA GLY A 112 -6.14 -14.02 -19.01
C GLY A 112 -4.82 -14.80 -19.09
N LEU A 113 -3.95 -14.63 -18.08
CA LEU A 113 -2.69 -15.37 -17.96
C LEU A 113 -2.93 -16.86 -17.74
N ALA A 114 -3.90 -17.25 -16.91
CA ALA A 114 -4.25 -18.65 -16.69
C ALA A 114 -4.65 -19.34 -18.00
N ILE A 115 -5.48 -18.66 -18.82
CA ILE A 115 -5.90 -19.18 -20.13
C ILE A 115 -4.71 -19.33 -21.08
N LYS A 116 -3.77 -18.39 -21.05
CA LYS A 116 -2.56 -18.42 -21.90
C LYS A 116 -1.59 -19.54 -21.46
N LEU A 117 -1.40 -19.71 -20.16
CA LEU A 117 -0.43 -20.66 -19.58
C LEU A 117 -0.99 -22.08 -19.38
N ARG A 118 -2.28 -22.32 -19.63
CA ARG A 118 -2.94 -23.63 -19.43
C ARG A 118 -2.28 -24.83 -20.12
N LYS A 119 -1.47 -24.59 -21.15
CA LYS A 119 -0.75 -25.65 -21.89
C LYS A 119 0.72 -25.79 -21.48
N GLU A 120 1.25 -24.82 -20.73
CA GLU A 120 2.68 -24.72 -20.42
C GLU A 120 2.97 -24.99 -18.94
N VAL A 121 2.01 -24.74 -18.04
CA VAL A 121 2.21 -24.85 -16.59
C VAL A 121 1.15 -25.77 -15.99
N LYS A 122 1.60 -26.78 -15.22
CA LYS A 122 0.68 -27.57 -14.37
C LYS A 122 0.32 -26.73 -13.14
N GLY A 123 -0.96 -26.34 -13.01
CA GLY A 123 -1.46 -25.60 -11.85
C GLY A 123 -2.13 -24.27 -12.19
N GLU A 124 -2.56 -24.05 -13.44
CA GLU A 124 -3.20 -22.80 -13.86
C GLU A 124 -4.52 -22.50 -13.12
N TRP A 125 -5.15 -23.51 -12.52
CA TRP A 125 -6.38 -23.35 -11.73
C TRP A 125 -6.17 -22.44 -10.51
N LEU A 126 -4.96 -22.37 -9.95
CA LEU A 126 -4.63 -21.44 -8.87
C LEU A 126 -4.70 -20.00 -9.36
N LEU A 127 -4.22 -19.70 -10.57
CA LEU A 127 -4.32 -18.37 -11.16
C LEU A 127 -5.78 -17.98 -11.44
N VAL A 128 -6.59 -18.92 -11.92
CA VAL A 128 -8.04 -18.69 -12.08
C VAL A 128 -8.68 -18.39 -10.73
N LEU A 129 -8.35 -19.15 -9.69
CA LEU A 129 -8.90 -18.94 -8.35
C LEU A 129 -8.50 -17.58 -7.76
N MET A 130 -7.23 -17.18 -7.90
CA MET A 130 -6.76 -15.84 -7.49
C MET A 130 -7.51 -14.75 -8.24
N GLY A 131 -7.67 -14.90 -9.56
CA GLY A 131 -8.35 -13.90 -10.37
C GLY A 131 -9.83 -13.75 -10.02
N LEU A 132 -10.52 -14.88 -9.80
CA LEU A 132 -11.90 -14.88 -9.31
C LEU A 132 -12.02 -14.27 -7.92
N ALA A 133 -11.09 -14.57 -7.02
CA ALA A 133 -11.07 -13.97 -5.68
C ALA A 133 -10.87 -12.45 -5.75
N SER A 134 -9.98 -11.96 -6.64
CA SER A 134 -9.76 -10.53 -6.85
C SER A 134 -11.00 -9.82 -7.43
N ILE A 135 -11.68 -10.44 -8.40
CA ILE A 135 -12.93 -9.89 -8.95
C ILE A 135 -14.04 -9.88 -7.89
N ALA A 136 -14.22 -10.98 -7.15
CA ALA A 136 -15.20 -11.05 -6.07
C ALA A 136 -14.94 -9.97 -5.02
N PHE A 137 -13.68 -9.78 -4.64
CA PHE A 137 -13.26 -8.73 -3.73
C PHE A 137 -13.63 -7.33 -4.24
N ALA A 138 -13.36 -7.04 -5.51
CA ALA A 138 -13.71 -5.76 -6.11
C ALA A 138 -15.23 -5.53 -6.16
N VAL A 139 -16.01 -6.56 -6.52
CA VAL A 139 -17.48 -6.49 -6.53
C VAL A 139 -18.03 -6.22 -5.12
N LEU A 140 -17.46 -6.87 -4.10
CA LEU A 140 -17.84 -6.63 -2.70
C LEU A 140 -17.55 -5.19 -2.27
N LEU A 141 -16.38 -4.65 -2.65
CA LEU A 141 -16.02 -3.24 -2.41
C LEU A 141 -17.01 -2.26 -3.05
N LEU A 142 -17.44 -2.52 -4.28
CA LEU A 142 -18.33 -1.63 -5.02
C LEU A 142 -19.78 -1.72 -4.58
N TRP A 143 -20.26 -2.92 -4.21
CA TRP A 143 -21.63 -3.09 -3.72
C TRP A 143 -21.82 -2.34 -2.40
N ASN A 144 -20.93 -2.53 -1.43
CA ASN A 144 -21.03 -1.86 -0.15
C ASN A 144 -19.65 -1.32 0.29
N PRO A 145 -19.35 -0.04 -0.01
CA PRO A 145 -18.04 0.56 0.25
C PRO A 145 -17.63 0.53 1.71
N VAL A 146 -18.58 0.65 2.66
CA VAL A 146 -18.25 0.71 4.09
C VAL A 146 -17.75 -0.63 4.63
N PRO A 147 -18.48 -1.76 4.51
CA PRO A 147 -17.93 -3.08 4.80
C PRO A 147 -16.71 -3.43 3.96
N GLY A 148 -16.67 -3.05 2.67
CA GLY A 148 -15.51 -3.27 1.80
C GLY A 148 -14.23 -2.61 2.35
N ALA A 149 -14.33 -1.38 2.83
CA ALA A 149 -13.23 -0.66 3.48
C ALA A 149 -12.79 -1.34 4.80
N LEU A 150 -13.73 -1.90 5.56
CA LEU A 150 -13.41 -2.65 6.78
C LEU A 150 -12.66 -3.95 6.46
N VAL A 151 -13.03 -4.66 5.39
CA VAL A 151 -12.31 -5.86 4.95
C VAL A 151 -10.87 -5.51 4.55
N LEU A 152 -10.68 -4.44 3.78
CA LEU A 152 -9.34 -3.91 3.46
C LEU A 152 -8.54 -3.61 4.72
N LEU A 153 -9.15 -2.91 5.67
CA LEU A 153 -8.51 -2.51 6.91
C LEU A 153 -8.14 -3.73 7.76
N TRP A 154 -9.01 -4.74 7.87
CA TRP A 154 -8.70 -5.99 8.57
C TRP A 154 -7.58 -6.78 7.89
N LEU A 155 -7.55 -6.83 6.56
CA LEU A 155 -6.45 -7.43 5.79
C LEU A 155 -5.12 -6.71 6.08
N ILE A 156 -5.11 -5.39 5.99
CA ILE A 156 -3.90 -4.58 6.24
C ILE A 156 -3.45 -4.72 7.70
N ALA A 157 -4.38 -4.68 8.66
CA ALA A 157 -4.05 -4.75 10.07
C ALA A 157 -3.56 -6.15 10.49
N SER A 158 -4.23 -7.21 10.04
CA SER A 158 -3.78 -8.59 10.28
C SER A 158 -2.43 -8.86 9.64
N TYR A 159 -2.21 -8.40 8.40
CA TYR A 159 -0.91 -8.46 7.75
C TYR A 159 0.17 -7.72 8.54
N ALA A 160 -0.11 -6.49 9.02
CA ALA A 160 0.83 -5.70 9.81
C ALA A 160 1.22 -6.40 11.12
N ILE A 161 0.27 -7.05 11.80
CA ILE A 161 0.52 -7.83 13.02
C ILE A 161 1.40 -9.05 12.71
N VAL A 162 1.01 -9.87 11.73
CA VAL A 162 1.76 -11.08 11.36
C VAL A 162 3.17 -10.72 10.91
N PHE A 163 3.30 -9.74 10.03
CA PHE A 163 4.59 -9.25 9.56
C PHE A 163 5.43 -8.65 10.71
N GLY A 164 4.80 -7.94 11.63
CA GLY A 164 5.45 -7.40 12.82
C GLY A 164 6.04 -8.50 13.70
N VAL A 165 5.26 -9.55 13.98
CA VAL A 165 5.71 -10.73 14.74
C VAL A 165 6.87 -11.42 14.04
N LEU A 166 6.75 -11.66 12.72
CA LEU A 166 7.82 -12.27 11.93
C LEU A 166 9.10 -11.42 11.96
N THR A 167 8.98 -10.10 11.82
CA THR A 167 10.12 -9.18 11.82
C THR A 167 10.83 -9.13 13.17
N ILE A 168 10.08 -9.15 14.28
CA ILE A 168 10.64 -9.26 15.63
C ILE A 168 11.43 -10.57 15.77
N PHE A 169 10.83 -11.69 15.35
CA PHE A 169 11.49 -13.00 15.38
C PHE A 169 12.78 -13.00 14.56
N PHE A 170 12.75 -12.47 13.33
CA PHE A 170 13.95 -12.33 12.50
C PHE A 170 15.01 -11.42 13.14
N GLY A 171 14.62 -10.31 13.77
CA GLY A 171 15.53 -9.42 14.48
C GLY A 171 16.29 -10.14 15.60
N PHE A 172 15.58 -10.93 16.41
CA PHE A 172 16.22 -11.74 17.45
C PHE A 172 17.07 -12.87 16.88
N ARG A 173 16.63 -13.51 15.79
CA ARG A 173 17.42 -14.55 15.10
C ARG A 173 18.73 -13.98 14.53
N LEU A 174 18.70 -12.77 13.97
CA LEU A 174 19.88 -12.05 13.51
C LEU A 174 20.88 -11.75 14.63
N ARG A 175 20.38 -11.31 15.80
CA ARG A 175 21.21 -11.11 17.00
C ARG A 175 21.91 -12.39 17.46
N SER A 176 21.24 -13.54 17.33
CA SER A 176 21.72 -14.85 17.80
C SER A 176 22.72 -15.53 16.87
N MET A 177 22.80 -15.13 15.59
CA MET A 177 23.72 -15.74 14.63
C MET A 177 25.19 -15.40 14.97
N ARG A 178 26.00 -16.41 15.33
CA ARG A 178 27.46 -16.26 15.44
C ARG A 178 28.05 -15.92 14.07
N THR A 179 28.93 -14.93 14.03
CA THR A 179 29.76 -14.64 12.86
C THR A 179 30.79 -15.77 12.71
N LEU A 180 30.63 -16.62 11.70
CA LEU A 180 31.69 -17.52 11.27
C LEU A 180 32.77 -16.65 10.60
N LEU A 181 33.78 -16.21 11.37
CA LEU A 181 35.01 -15.70 10.78
C LEU A 181 35.73 -16.89 10.12
N PRO A 182 36.19 -16.80 8.87
CA PRO A 182 37.25 -17.69 8.40
C PRO A 182 38.50 -17.36 9.23
N SER A 183 39.03 -18.38 9.89
CA SER A 183 40.33 -18.36 10.58
C SER A 183 41.47 -18.01 9.65
#